data_AF-V6F267-F1
#
_entry.id   AF-V6F267-F1
#
_cell.length_a   1.000
_cell.length_b   1.000
_cell.length_c   1.000
_cell.angle_alpha   90.00
_cell.angle_beta   90.00
_cell.angle_gamma   90.00
#
_symmetry.space_group_name_H-M   'P 1'
#
loop_
_entity.id
_entity.type
_entity.pdbx_description
1 polymer ?
#
loop_
_entity_poly.entity_id
_entity_poly.type
_entity_poly.pdbx_seq_one_letter_code
_entity_poly.pdbx_strand_id
1 'polypeptide(L)'
;MISVAYAADAAHHAVPFYADAAFWVGVAFFLVAGLAFKPVIRALGAGLDARAAKIKARLDEAARLREEAQEMLATYQRKQRDAMKEAEEIIAHAKAEAERLAQQAAKDLDASLKRREAQAMDRIAQAEAAALREVQNVAVEVAISAARDVLASSISADQAAKLVDKAIAELPQKLH
;
A
#
# COMPACT_ATOMS: atom_id res chain seq x y z
N MET A 1 -90.71 -73.32 12.49
CA MET A 1 -90.84 -72.88 11.08
C MET A 1 -89.52 -72.28 10.64
N ILE A 2 -88.99 -72.77 9.51
CA ILE A 2 -87.75 -72.36 8.78
C ILE A 2 -86.42 -72.83 9.44
N SER A 3 -86.11 -74.14 9.39
CA SER A 3 -85.10 -74.79 8.50
C SER A 3 -83.76 -74.03 8.46
N VAL A 4 -82.64 -74.42 9.11
CA VAL A 4 -81.90 -75.71 9.10
C VAL A 4 -81.84 -76.34 7.70
N ALA A 5 -81.09 -75.70 6.80
CA ALA A 5 -80.66 -76.28 5.52
C ALA A 5 -79.39 -75.60 4.99
N TYR A 6 -78.26 -75.73 5.71
CA TYR A 6 -76.93 -75.56 5.11
C TYR A 6 -75.89 -76.45 5.82
N ALA A 7 -76.28 -77.72 6.02
CA ALA A 7 -75.40 -78.76 6.50
C ALA A 7 -75.82 -80.09 5.87
N ALA A 8 -75.67 -80.18 4.55
CA ALA A 8 -75.68 -81.43 3.78
C ALA A 8 -75.21 -81.11 2.37
N ASP A 9 -73.92 -81.27 2.10
CA ASP A 9 -73.47 -82.24 1.10
C ASP A 9 -71.92 -82.25 1.08
N ALA A 10 -71.36 -83.11 1.93
CA ALA A 10 -70.01 -83.62 1.73
C ALA A 10 -70.11 -84.76 0.70
N ALA A 11 -70.38 -84.42 -0.56
CA ALA A 11 -70.16 -85.33 -1.66
C ALA A 11 -68.75 -85.07 -2.22
N HIS A 12 -67.82 -85.94 -1.84
CA HIS A 12 -66.57 -86.14 -2.56
C HIS A 12 -66.87 -86.66 -3.97
N HIS A 13 -67.31 -85.77 -4.86
CA HIS A 13 -67.02 -85.94 -6.27
C HIS A 13 -65.52 -85.71 -6.40
N ALA A 14 -64.77 -86.73 -6.80
CA ALA A 14 -63.43 -86.55 -7.33
C ALA A 14 -63.53 -85.74 -8.63
N VAL A 15 -63.78 -84.43 -8.48
CA VAL A 15 -63.57 -83.46 -9.54
C VAL A 15 -62.10 -83.59 -9.91
N PRO A 16 -61.78 -83.76 -11.20
CA PRO A 16 -60.40 -83.82 -11.61
C PRO A 16 -59.66 -82.58 -11.10
N PHE A 17 -58.41 -82.71 -10.66
CA PHE A 17 -57.63 -81.59 -10.12
C PHE A 17 -57.56 -80.37 -11.06
N TYR A 18 -57.82 -80.57 -12.36
CA TYR A 18 -57.89 -79.53 -13.39
C TYR A 18 -59.23 -78.77 -13.46
N ALA A 19 -60.28 -79.24 -12.78
CA ALA A 19 -61.60 -78.62 -12.69
C ALA A 19 -61.78 -77.76 -11.42
N ASP A 20 -60.82 -77.80 -10.49
CA ASP A 20 -60.77 -76.95 -9.31
C ASP A 20 -60.24 -75.55 -9.67
N ALA A 21 -61.00 -74.51 -9.35
CA ALA A 21 -60.61 -73.12 -9.58
C ALA A 21 -59.34 -72.74 -8.80
N ALA A 22 -59.11 -73.35 -7.63
CA ALA A 22 -57.92 -73.08 -6.81
C ALA A 22 -56.63 -73.53 -7.51
N PHE A 23 -56.67 -74.61 -8.29
CA PHE A 23 -55.52 -75.09 -9.06
C PHE A 23 -55.07 -74.09 -10.13
N TRP A 24 -56.02 -73.57 -10.93
CA TRP A 24 -55.73 -72.58 -11.96
C TRP A 24 -55.28 -71.23 -11.38
N VAL A 25 -55.81 -70.82 -10.22
CA VAL A 25 -55.32 -69.64 -9.48
C VAL A 25 -53.88 -69.83 -9.02
N GLY A 26 -53.52 -71.00 -8.50
CA GLY A 26 -52.14 -71.34 -8.14
C GLY A 26 -51.20 -71.32 -9.35
N VAL A 27 -51.59 -71.93 -10.47
CA VAL A 27 -50.81 -71.90 -11.72
C VAL A 27 -50.61 -70.47 -12.23
N ALA A 28 -51.66 -69.65 -12.23
CA ALA A 28 -51.56 -68.24 -12.61
C ALA A 28 -50.66 -67.44 -11.65
N PHE A 29 -50.73 -67.71 -10.33
CA PHE A 29 -49.85 -67.08 -9.34
C PHE A 29 -48.38 -67.40 -9.61
N PHE A 30 -48.02 -68.67 -9.82
CA PHE A 30 -46.63 -69.04 -10.12
C PHE A 30 -46.16 -68.51 -11.47
N LEU A 31 -47.02 -68.46 -12.48
CA LEU A 31 -46.70 -67.90 -13.79
C LEU A 31 -46.44 -66.39 -13.72
N VAL A 32 -47.30 -65.65 -13.01
CA VAL A 32 -47.11 -64.21 -12.77
C VAL A 32 -45.90 -63.95 -11.86
N ALA A 33 -45.73 -64.72 -10.79
CA ALA A 33 -44.58 -64.58 -9.89
C ALA A 33 -43.27 -64.87 -10.61
N GLY A 34 -43.21 -65.92 -11.44
CA GLY A 34 -42.04 -66.25 -12.25
C GLY A 34 -41.70 -65.16 -13.28
N LEU A 35 -42.71 -64.60 -13.95
CA LEU A 35 -42.53 -63.52 -14.91
C LEU A 35 -42.13 -62.19 -14.23
N ALA A 36 -42.66 -61.91 -13.04
CA ALA A 36 -42.38 -60.71 -12.25
C ALA A 36 -41.08 -60.78 -11.44
N PHE A 37 -40.56 -61.96 -11.13
CA PHE A 37 -39.37 -62.14 -10.30
C PHE A 37 -38.13 -61.41 -10.87
N LYS A 38 -37.85 -61.63 -12.16
CA LYS A 38 -36.70 -61.03 -12.85
C LYS A 38 -36.76 -59.49 -12.91
N PRO A 39 -37.85 -58.83 -13.33
CA PRO A 39 -37.93 -57.37 -13.35
C PRO A 39 -37.92 -56.75 -11.94
N VAL A 40 -38.54 -57.39 -10.94
CA VAL A 40 -38.53 -56.89 -9.55
C VAL A 40 -37.12 -56.90 -8.96
N ILE A 41 -36.39 -58.02 -9.08
CA ILE A 41 -35.01 -58.11 -8.58
C ILE A 41 -34.10 -57.13 -9.31
N ARG A 42 -34.26 -56.97 -10.64
CA ARG A 42 -33.50 -55.99 -11.43
C ARG A 42 -33.78 -54.55 -11.00
N ALA A 43 -35.04 -54.19 -10.74
CA ALA A 43 -35.41 -52.84 -10.31
C ALA A 43 -34.86 -52.52 -8.92
N LEU A 44 -34.90 -53.48 -7.99
CA LEU A 44 -34.31 -53.34 -6.65
C LEU A 44 -32.80 -53.18 -6.71
N GLY A 45 -32.11 -54.02 -7.50
CA GLY A 45 -30.67 -53.90 -7.73
C GLY A 45 -30.28 -52.55 -8.33
N ALA A 46 -30.97 -52.11 -9.39
CA ALA A 46 -30.72 -50.82 -10.02
C ALA A 46 -30.94 -49.63 -9.06
N GLY A 47 -31.94 -49.71 -8.17
CA GLY A 47 -32.18 -48.67 -7.16
C GLY A 47 -31.08 -48.59 -6.11
N LEU A 48 -30.55 -49.73 -5.67
CA LEU A 48 -29.42 -49.79 -4.73
C LEU A 48 -28.12 -49.31 -5.40
N ASP A 49 -27.86 -49.73 -6.64
CA ASP A 49 -26.69 -49.30 -7.41
C ASP A 49 -26.71 -47.79 -7.66
N ALA A 50 -27.88 -47.22 -8.01
CA ALA A 50 -28.03 -45.78 -8.18
C ALA A 50 -27.76 -45.01 -6.88
N ARG A 51 -28.19 -45.53 -5.72
CA ARG A 51 -27.88 -44.95 -4.42
C ARG A 51 -26.39 -45.05 -4.09
N ALA A 52 -25.78 -46.22 -4.33
CA ALA A 52 -24.35 -46.43 -4.11
C ALA A 52 -23.51 -45.48 -4.97
N ALA A 53 -23.84 -45.34 -6.26
CA ALA A 53 -23.19 -44.41 -7.18
C ALA A 53 -23.33 -42.96 -6.71
N LYS A 54 -24.52 -42.54 -6.25
CA LYS A 54 -24.75 -41.20 -5.72
C LYS A 54 -23.97 -40.92 -4.44
N ILE A 55 -23.88 -41.89 -3.53
CA ILE A 55 -23.08 -41.78 -2.30
C ILE A 55 -21.59 -41.68 -2.67
N LYS A 56 -21.10 -42.54 -3.56
CA LYS A 56 -19.73 -42.51 -4.04
C LYS A 56 -19.38 -41.14 -4.65
N ALA A 57 -20.21 -40.64 -5.56
CA ALA A 57 -20.00 -39.33 -6.18
C ALA A 57 -19.92 -38.19 -5.14
N ARG A 58 -20.77 -38.22 -4.10
CA ARG A 58 -20.73 -37.23 -3.01
C ARG A 58 -19.46 -37.34 -2.15
N LEU A 59 -18.99 -38.57 -1.89
CA LEU A 59 -17.74 -38.79 -1.15
C LEU A 59 -16.53 -38.33 -1.95
N ASP A 60 -16.51 -38.61 -3.26
CA ASP A 60 -15.44 -38.17 -4.16
C ASP A 60 -15.41 -36.64 -4.25
N GLU A 61 -16.58 -36.00 -4.37
CA GLU A 61 -16.71 -34.53 -4.34
C GLU A 61 -16.26 -33.93 -3.00
N ALA A 62 -16.67 -34.52 -1.87
CA ALA A 62 -16.24 -34.07 -0.56
C ALA A 62 -14.73 -34.23 -0.34
N ALA A 63 -14.14 -35.31 -0.86
CA ALA A 63 -12.69 -35.52 -0.83
C ALA A 63 -11.97 -34.45 -1.67
N ARG A 64 -12.46 -34.17 -2.88
CA ARG A 64 -11.91 -33.11 -3.75
C ARG A 64 -11.99 -31.74 -3.09
N LEU A 65 -13.14 -31.39 -2.52
CA LEU A 65 -13.33 -30.11 -1.81
C LEU A 65 -12.40 -29.98 -0.60
N ARG A 66 -12.14 -31.09 0.11
CA ARG A 66 -11.18 -31.09 1.22
C ARG A 66 -9.76 -30.84 0.72
N GLU A 67 -9.35 -31.48 -0.37
CA GLU A 67 -8.03 -31.28 -0.98
C GLU A 67 -7.86 -29.83 -1.45
N GLU A 68 -8.84 -29.28 -2.17
CA GLU A 68 -8.85 -27.88 -2.61
C GLU A 68 -8.76 -26.91 -1.41
N ALA A 69 -9.49 -27.18 -0.33
CA ALA A 69 -9.44 -26.36 0.89
C ALA A 69 -8.07 -26.43 1.59
N GLN A 70 -7.42 -27.61 1.60
CA GLN A 70 -6.09 -27.78 2.15
C GLN A 70 -5.02 -27.06 1.30
N GLU A 71 -5.10 -27.15 -0.02
CA GLU A 71 -4.23 -26.43 -0.94
C GLU A 71 -4.38 -24.92 -0.80
N MET A 72 -5.63 -24.45 -0.70
CA MET A 72 -5.95 -23.05 -0.46
C MET A 72 -5.34 -22.59 0.86
N LEU A 73 -5.57 -23.32 1.96
CA LEU A 73 -5.02 -22.98 3.27
C LEU A 73 -3.48 -22.88 3.23
N ALA A 74 -2.81 -23.85 2.62
CA ALA A 74 -1.36 -23.84 2.49
C ALA A 74 -0.87 -22.64 1.66
N THR A 75 -1.60 -22.27 0.61
CA THR A 75 -1.30 -21.10 -0.21
C THR A 75 -1.47 -19.80 0.57
N TYR A 76 -2.55 -19.66 1.33
CA TYR A 76 -2.78 -18.47 2.17
C TYR A 76 -1.74 -18.34 3.29
N GLN A 77 -1.34 -19.45 3.92
CA GLN A 77 -0.27 -19.44 4.92
C GLN A 77 1.07 -19.01 4.33
N ARG A 78 1.42 -19.50 3.12
CA ARG A 78 2.62 -19.04 2.40
C ARG A 78 2.52 -17.54 2.09
N LYS A 79 1.41 -17.10 1.49
CA LYS A 79 1.18 -15.68 1.18
C LYS A 79 1.25 -14.79 2.42
N GLN A 80 0.70 -15.22 3.55
CA GLN A 80 0.75 -14.47 4.80
C GLN A 80 2.20 -14.31 5.28
N ARG A 81 2.97 -15.40 5.31
CA ARG A 81 4.38 -15.35 5.71
C ARG A 81 5.20 -14.46 4.77
N ASP A 82 4.97 -14.60 3.47
CA ASP A 82 5.72 -13.84 2.47
C ASP A 82 5.35 -12.35 2.55
N ALA A 83 4.07 -12.00 2.79
CA ALA A 83 3.64 -10.63 3.05
C ALA A 83 4.20 -10.06 4.36
N MET A 84 4.35 -10.86 5.42
CA MET A 84 5.01 -10.43 6.65
C MET A 84 6.48 -10.10 6.41
N LYS A 85 7.20 -10.95 5.64
CA LYS A 85 8.59 -10.68 5.25
C LYS A 85 8.72 -9.43 4.41
N GLU A 86 7.86 -9.27 3.41
CA GLU A 86 7.84 -8.08 2.56
C GLU A 86 7.58 -6.81 3.38
N ALA A 87 6.66 -6.85 4.35
CA ALA A 87 6.42 -5.74 5.26
C ALA A 87 7.64 -5.43 6.14
N GLU A 88 8.32 -6.44 6.67
CA GLU A 88 9.56 -6.28 7.43
C GLU A 88 10.67 -5.65 6.57
N GLU A 89 10.82 -6.10 5.32
CA GLU A 89 11.77 -5.55 4.35
C GLU A 89 11.45 -4.09 4.01
N ILE A 90 10.18 -3.75 3.78
CA ILE A 90 9.73 -2.37 3.55
C ILE A 90 10.10 -1.48 4.74
N ILE A 91 9.84 -1.94 5.96
CA ILE A 91 10.16 -1.17 7.18
C ILE A 91 11.67 -1.01 7.34
N ALA A 92 12.45 -2.06 7.09
CA ALA A 92 13.90 -2.02 7.17
C ALA A 92 14.48 -1.04 6.13
N HIS A 93 14.01 -1.12 4.88
CA HIS A 93 14.42 -0.21 3.81
C HIS A 93 14.03 1.23 4.13
N ALA A 94 12.81 1.48 4.61
CA ALA A 94 12.36 2.81 4.99
C ALA A 94 13.21 3.41 6.13
N LYS A 95 13.60 2.60 7.12
CA LYS A 95 14.50 3.05 8.19
C LYS A 95 15.90 3.39 7.68
N ALA A 96 16.48 2.52 6.86
CA ALA A 96 17.80 2.76 6.26
C ALA A 96 17.80 4.03 5.40
N GLU A 97 16.73 4.22 4.61
CA GLU A 97 16.58 5.40 3.76
C GLU A 97 16.35 6.67 4.58
N ALA A 98 15.56 6.61 5.66
CA ALA A 98 15.36 7.73 6.58
C ALA A 98 16.68 8.13 7.25
N GLU A 99 17.51 7.16 7.68
CA GLU A 99 18.82 7.44 8.26
C GLU A 99 19.76 8.07 7.23
N ARG A 100 19.81 7.54 6.00
CA ARG A 100 20.59 8.10 4.90
C ARG A 100 20.19 9.55 4.59
N LEU A 101 18.88 9.82 4.52
CA LEU A 101 18.35 11.16 4.30
C LEU A 101 18.65 12.11 5.47
N ALA A 102 18.55 11.63 6.71
CA ALA A 102 18.89 12.43 7.88
C ALA A 102 20.39 12.82 7.89
N GLN A 103 21.28 11.87 7.57
CA GLN A 103 22.71 12.14 7.45
C GLN A 103 23.02 13.13 6.33
N GLN A 104 22.37 12.99 5.18
CA GLN A 104 22.53 13.91 4.05
C GLN A 104 22.02 15.31 4.41
N ALA A 105 20.82 15.41 5.00
CA ALA A 105 20.24 16.67 5.44
C ALA A 105 21.11 17.38 6.48
N ALA A 106 21.72 16.62 7.41
CA ALA A 106 22.66 17.18 8.39
C ALA A 106 23.91 17.76 7.71
N LYS A 107 24.48 17.07 6.71
CA LYS A 107 25.62 17.57 5.93
C LYS A 107 25.26 18.83 5.14
N ASP A 108 24.09 18.83 4.49
CA ASP A 108 23.63 19.97 3.70
C ASP A 108 23.32 21.19 4.59
N LEU A 109 22.79 20.95 5.79
CA LEU A 109 22.56 21.97 6.80
C LEU A 109 23.87 22.57 7.30
N ASP A 110 24.86 21.76 7.66
CA ASP A 110 26.20 22.23 8.07
C ASP A 110 26.85 23.08 6.97
N ALA A 111 26.80 22.61 5.71
CA ALA A 111 27.31 23.37 4.58
C ALA A 111 26.55 24.71 4.37
N SER A 112 25.24 24.71 4.57
CA SER A 112 24.41 25.93 4.49
C SER A 112 24.75 26.92 5.60
N LEU A 113 24.94 26.42 6.83
CA LEU A 113 25.32 27.25 7.98
C LEU A 113 26.70 27.87 7.78
N LYS A 114 27.71 27.10 7.34
CA LYS A 114 29.04 27.64 7.02
C LYS A 114 29.01 28.72 5.95
N ARG A 115 28.20 28.54 4.89
CA ARG A 115 28.02 29.58 3.87
C ARG A 115 27.38 30.84 4.44
N ARG A 116 26.36 30.69 5.29
CA ARG A 116 25.68 31.83 5.95
C ARG A 116 26.60 32.56 6.91
N GLU A 117 27.42 31.83 7.65
CA GLU A 117 28.44 32.38 8.55
C GLU A 117 29.47 33.19 7.76
N ALA A 118 30.03 32.64 6.68
CA ALA A 118 30.95 33.35 5.81
C ALA A 118 30.32 34.63 5.23
N GLN A 119 29.09 34.55 4.72
CA GLN A 119 28.36 35.72 4.24
C GLN A 119 28.11 36.78 5.33
N ALA A 120 27.86 36.37 6.56
CA ALA A 120 27.71 37.28 7.69
C ALA A 120 29.04 37.96 8.03
N MET A 121 30.14 37.19 8.07
CA MET A 121 31.49 37.73 8.28
C MET A 121 31.89 38.73 7.19
N ASP A 122 31.63 38.40 5.93
CA ASP A 122 31.90 39.32 4.81
C ASP A 122 31.10 40.62 4.93
N ARG A 123 29.83 40.54 5.34
CA ARG A 123 29.00 41.72 5.58
C ARG A 123 29.50 42.57 6.75
N ILE A 124 29.95 41.94 7.83
CA ILE A 124 30.54 42.64 8.97
C ILE A 124 31.81 43.36 8.53
N ALA A 125 32.72 42.68 7.83
CA ALA A 125 33.95 43.28 7.32
C ALA A 125 33.67 44.47 6.37
N GLN A 126 32.67 44.35 5.49
CA GLN A 126 32.23 45.44 4.63
C GLN A 126 31.68 46.63 5.43
N ALA A 127 30.86 46.35 6.46
CA ALA A 127 30.30 47.38 7.32
C ALA A 127 31.38 48.09 8.16
N GLU A 128 32.36 47.34 8.68
CA GLU A 128 33.52 47.90 9.40
C GLU A 128 34.35 48.80 8.48
N ALA A 129 34.66 48.35 7.26
CA ALA A 129 35.38 49.16 6.28
C ALA A 129 34.60 50.41 5.84
N ALA A 130 33.26 50.34 5.79
CA ALA A 130 32.42 51.50 5.53
C ALA A 130 32.42 52.48 6.71
N ALA A 131 32.27 52.00 7.94
CA ALA A 131 32.31 52.81 9.16
C ALA A 131 33.67 53.51 9.34
N LEU A 132 34.77 52.80 9.06
CA LEU A 132 36.11 53.38 9.16
C LEU A 132 36.31 54.52 8.15
N ARG A 133 35.83 54.35 6.92
CA ARG A 133 35.84 55.41 5.89
C ARG A 133 34.98 56.60 6.30
N GLU A 134 33.82 56.35 6.91
CA GLU A 134 32.94 57.42 7.39
C GLU A 134 33.64 58.27 8.47
N VAL A 135 34.26 57.62 9.46
CA VAL A 135 35.04 58.32 10.51
C VAL A 135 36.20 59.12 9.91
N GLN A 136 36.90 58.55 8.93
CA GLN A 136 37.99 59.25 8.24
C GLN A 136 37.48 60.48 7.49
N ASN A 137 36.35 60.37 6.79
CA ASN A 137 35.75 61.48 6.06
C ASN A 137 35.36 62.62 7.02
N VAL A 138 34.72 62.30 8.15
CA VAL A 138 34.36 63.28 9.19
C VAL A 138 35.62 63.94 9.76
N ALA A 139 36.67 63.18 10.03
CA ALA A 139 37.94 63.73 10.51
C ALA A 139 38.59 64.68 9.50
N VAL A 140 38.57 64.34 8.20
CA VAL A 140 39.07 65.18 7.11
C VAL A 140 38.25 66.47 7.00
N GLU A 141 36.92 66.38 7.10
CA GLU A 141 36.04 67.55 7.04
C GLU A 141 36.30 68.51 8.22
N VAL A 142 36.44 67.98 9.44
CA VAL A 142 36.78 68.76 10.63
C VAL A 142 38.17 69.40 10.50
N ALA A 143 39.17 68.66 9.99
CA ALA A 143 40.52 69.19 9.77
C ALA A 143 40.54 70.32 8.72
N ILE A 144 39.79 70.16 7.61
CA ILE A 144 39.64 71.20 6.58
C ILE A 144 38.94 72.43 7.15
N SER A 145 37.88 72.24 7.94
CA SER A 145 37.15 73.34 8.59
C SER A 145 38.07 74.12 9.54
N ALA A 146 38.79 73.43 10.43
CA ALA A 146 39.74 74.04 11.34
C ALA A 146 40.89 74.76 10.60
N ALA A 147 41.41 74.17 9.52
CA ALA A 147 42.43 74.82 8.69
C ALA A 147 41.90 76.09 8.02
N ARG A 148 40.64 76.11 7.57
CA ARG A 148 39.98 77.32 7.03
C ARG A 148 39.87 78.40 8.10
N ASP A 149 39.46 78.05 9.32
CA ASP A 149 39.32 79.01 10.42
C ASP A 149 40.66 79.61 10.85
N VAL A 150 41.71 78.78 10.94
CA VAL A 150 43.08 79.24 11.22
C VAL A 150 43.60 80.13 10.10
N LEU A 151 43.39 79.75 8.83
CA LEU A 151 43.82 80.57 7.69
C LEU A 151 43.10 81.92 7.67
N ALA A 152 41.78 81.94 7.94
CA ALA A 152 40.98 83.16 7.98
C ALA A 152 41.40 84.11 9.11
N SER A 153 41.83 83.57 10.26
CA SER A 153 42.28 84.36 11.41
C SER A 153 43.75 84.79 11.36
N SER A 154 44.58 84.12 10.56
CA SER A 154 46.03 84.40 10.47
C SER A 154 46.45 85.22 9.24
N ILE A 155 45.60 85.32 8.21
CA ILE A 155 45.94 86.07 6.99
C ILE A 155 45.79 87.57 7.20
N SER A 156 46.86 88.34 6.97
CA SER A 156 46.79 89.81 6.93
C SER A 156 46.43 90.31 5.53
N ALA A 157 45.90 91.53 5.42
CA ALA A 157 45.54 92.14 4.13
C ALA A 157 46.71 92.14 3.12
N ASP A 158 47.93 92.37 3.60
CA ASP A 158 49.16 92.32 2.78
C ASP A 158 49.50 90.90 2.29
N GLN A 159 49.28 89.87 3.12
CA GLN A 159 49.51 88.48 2.71
C GLN A 159 48.47 88.01 1.70
N ALA A 160 47.20 88.41 1.87
CA ALA A 160 46.15 88.13 0.91
C ALA A 160 46.44 88.77 -0.47
N ALA A 161 46.88 90.03 -0.50
CA ALA A 161 47.27 90.71 -1.74
C ALA A 161 48.43 89.99 -2.45
N LYS A 162 49.48 89.59 -1.71
CA LYS A 162 50.61 88.82 -2.26
C LYS A 162 50.19 87.46 -2.82
N LEU A 163 49.21 86.79 -2.21
CA LEU A 163 48.68 85.52 -2.71
C LEU A 163 47.88 85.70 -4.01
N VAL A 164 47.12 86.78 -4.13
CA VAL A 164 46.41 87.14 -5.37
C VAL A 164 47.40 87.43 -6.49
N ASP A 165 48.42 88.26 -6.24
CA ASP A 165 49.46 88.57 -7.23
C ASP A 165 50.22 87.32 -7.67
N LYS A 166 50.52 86.41 -6.74
CA LYS A 166 51.17 85.13 -7.03
C LYS A 166 50.27 84.20 -7.86
N ALA A 167 48.97 84.11 -7.56
CA ALA A 167 48.03 83.32 -8.35
C ALA A 167 47.87 83.88 -9.78
N ILE A 168 47.88 85.21 -9.93
CA ILE A 168 47.89 85.88 -11.25
C ILE A 168 49.17 85.58 -12.02
N ALA A 169 50.33 85.53 -11.33
CA ALA A 169 51.61 85.18 -11.95
C ALA A 169 51.74 83.69 -12.33
N GLU A 170 51.05 82.78 -11.64
CA GLU A 170 51.06 81.33 -11.91
C GLU A 170 50.06 80.90 -12.99
N LEU A 171 49.02 81.69 -13.25
CA LEU A 171 47.99 81.45 -14.29
C LEU A 171 48.57 81.16 -15.69
N PRO A 172 49.56 81.92 -16.20
CA PRO A 172 50.19 81.66 -17.49
C PRO A 172 50.91 80.30 -17.54
N GLN A 173 51.51 79.84 -16.44
CA GLN A 173 52.30 78.60 -16.40
C GLN A 173 51.45 77.32 -16.38
N LYS A 174 50.17 77.41 -16.00
CA LYS A 174 49.23 76.26 -15.97
C LYS A 174 48.30 76.19 -17.19
N LEU A 175 48.38 77.16 -18.10
CA LEU A 175 47.61 77.23 -19.35
C LEU A 175 48.45 76.86 -20.59
N HIS A 176 49.46 75.99 -20.41
CA HIS A 176 50.18 75.31 -21.49
C HIS A 176 49.75 73.84 -21.58
#